data_AF-A0A7C4HK85-F1
#
_entry.id   AF-A0A7C4HK85-F1
#
_cell.length_a   1.000
_cell.length_b   1.000
_cell.length_c   1.000
_cell.angle_alpha   90.00
_cell.angle_beta   90.00
_cell.angle_gamma   90.00
#
_symmetry.space_group_name_H-M   'P 1'
#
loop_
_entity.id
_entity.type
_entity.pdbx_description
1 polymer ?
#
loop_
_entity_poly.entity_id
_entity_poly.type
_entity_poly.pdbx_seq_one_letter_code
_entity_poly.pdbx_strand_id
1 'polypeptide(L)'
;MKKVAILVDGGYVQKRISRVIGRPSTAEDIISLAISTLVQGEGLFRIYYYGCPPYDRVEVNPLSKERVDFNQTDVCQRQKHTQSALSQMEYFACRKGVVQFTGWKIRSGVIKELAGRTCNPTDLIPDITQKHVDMKIGLDVAWLASRQIVDRIILIAMIPISSPPSNSPSGRAYKSSWSRSIPILIAILWNTPTRSAPWTWKNRFR
;
A
#
# COMPACT_ATOMS: atom_id res chain seq x y z
N MET A 1 -22.50 -16.77 9.30
CA MET A 1 -21.14 -16.68 8.73
C MET A 1 -20.58 -15.31 9.05
N LYS A 2 -19.36 -15.22 9.59
CA LYS A 2 -18.80 -13.93 10.07
C LYS A 2 -18.38 -13.07 8.88
N LYS A 3 -18.95 -11.87 8.75
CA LYS A 3 -18.76 -10.97 7.61
C LYS A 3 -17.51 -10.09 7.81
N VAL A 4 -16.62 -10.05 6.82
CA VAL A 4 -15.31 -9.39 6.95
C VAL A 4 -15.07 -8.35 5.86
N ALA A 5 -14.69 -7.13 6.25
CA ALA A 5 -14.13 -6.13 5.34
C ALA A 5 -12.60 -6.14 5.41
N ILE A 6 -11.95 -6.04 4.25
CA ILE A 6 -10.49 -5.95 4.14
C ILE A 6 -10.14 -4.57 3.58
N LEU A 7 -9.29 -3.82 4.26
CA LEU A 7 -8.86 -2.48 3.88
C LEU A 7 -7.36 -2.54 3.54
N VAL A 8 -7.01 -2.10 2.35
CA VAL A 8 -5.66 -2.23 1.78
C VAL A 8 -5.10 -0.86 1.46
N ASP A 9 -4.07 -0.42 2.18
CA ASP A 9 -3.27 0.74 1.77
C ASP A 9 -2.40 0.35 0.57
N GLY A 10 -2.87 0.69 -0.62
CA GLY A 10 -2.25 0.34 -1.89
C GLY A 10 -0.90 0.99 -2.12
N GLY A 11 -0.62 2.17 -1.53
CA GLY A 11 0.68 2.83 -1.66
C GLY A 11 1.76 2.06 -0.91
N TYR A 12 1.43 1.59 0.30
CA TYR A 12 2.32 0.76 1.09
C TYR A 12 2.42 -0.67 0.56
N VAL A 13 1.27 -1.34 0.36
CA VAL A 13 1.20 -2.77 0.02
C VAL A 13 1.93 -3.08 -1.29
N GLN A 14 1.75 -2.26 -2.33
CA GLN A 14 2.47 -2.45 -3.59
C GLN A 14 3.98 -2.41 -3.40
N LYS A 15 4.50 -1.39 -2.70
CA LYS A 15 5.94 -1.26 -2.42
C LYS A 15 6.48 -2.46 -1.64
N ARG A 16 5.69 -2.98 -0.67
CA ARG A 16 6.07 -4.14 0.13
C ARG A 16 6.10 -5.42 -0.69
N ILE A 17 5.03 -5.70 -1.44
CA ILE A 17 4.95 -6.86 -2.32
C ILE A 17 6.14 -6.83 -3.28
N SER A 18 6.36 -5.70 -3.98
CA SER A 18 7.44 -5.59 -4.96
C SER A 18 8.82 -5.83 -4.40
N ARG A 19 9.09 -5.36 -3.17
CA ARG A 19 10.35 -5.63 -2.48
C ARG A 19 10.53 -7.11 -2.16
N VAL A 20 9.47 -7.81 -1.77
CA VAL A 20 9.53 -9.23 -1.39
C VAL A 20 9.69 -10.13 -2.61
N ILE A 21 8.96 -9.86 -3.69
CA ILE A 21 8.95 -10.72 -4.89
C ILE A 21 10.01 -10.34 -5.93
N GLY A 22 10.69 -9.21 -5.76
CA GLY A 22 11.73 -8.75 -6.69
C GLY A 22 11.23 -8.22 -8.05
N ARG A 23 9.92 -8.05 -8.22
CA ARG A 23 9.28 -7.46 -9.42
C ARG A 23 8.16 -6.49 -9.03
N PRO A 24 7.72 -5.59 -9.93
CA PRO A 24 6.52 -4.79 -9.69
C PRO A 24 5.31 -5.67 -9.32
N SER A 25 4.52 -5.24 -8.33
CA SER A 25 3.32 -5.95 -7.90
C SER A 25 2.21 -5.80 -8.95
N THR A 26 1.39 -6.82 -9.11
CA THR A 26 0.19 -6.79 -9.96
C THR A 26 -1.09 -6.74 -9.12
N ALA A 27 -2.24 -6.58 -9.79
CA ALA A 27 -3.54 -6.67 -9.15
C ALA A 27 -3.76 -8.05 -8.51
N GLU A 28 -3.31 -9.12 -9.17
CA GLU A 28 -3.40 -10.49 -8.68
C GLU A 28 -2.63 -10.66 -7.38
N ASP A 29 -1.41 -10.10 -7.27
CA ASP A 29 -0.63 -10.19 -6.03
C ASP A 29 -1.37 -9.52 -4.85
N ILE A 30 -2.03 -8.38 -5.10
CA ILE A 30 -2.82 -7.65 -4.10
C ILE A 30 -4.05 -8.46 -3.70
N ILE A 31 -4.76 -9.04 -4.67
CA ILE A 31 -5.94 -9.88 -4.45
C ILE A 31 -5.55 -11.12 -3.64
N SER A 32 -4.51 -11.84 -4.06
CA SER A 32 -4.01 -13.02 -3.36
C SER A 32 -3.62 -12.70 -1.92
N LEU A 33 -2.91 -11.58 -1.70
CA LEU A 33 -2.58 -11.13 -0.36
C LEU A 33 -3.84 -10.86 0.47
N ALA A 34 -4.80 -10.09 -0.06
CA ALA A 34 -6.02 -9.75 0.66
C ALA A 34 -6.81 -11.02 1.04
N ILE A 35 -7.08 -11.91 0.08
CA ILE A 35 -7.83 -13.14 0.30
C ILE A 35 -7.12 -14.05 1.31
N SER A 36 -5.78 -14.09 1.30
CA SER A 36 -4.99 -14.91 2.24
C SER A 36 -5.18 -14.51 3.72
N THR A 37 -5.72 -13.32 3.99
CA THR A 37 -5.98 -12.84 5.36
C THR A 37 -7.29 -13.34 5.96
N LEU A 38 -8.19 -13.90 5.14
CA LEU A 38 -9.43 -14.52 5.59
C LEU A 38 -9.13 -15.87 6.26
N VAL A 39 -9.91 -16.20 7.30
CA VAL A 39 -9.83 -17.52 7.94
C VAL A 39 -11.08 -18.35 7.66
N GLN A 40 -10.99 -19.67 7.85
CA GLN A 40 -12.10 -20.59 7.63
C GLN A 40 -13.34 -20.16 8.44
N GLY A 41 -14.51 -20.17 7.79
CA GLY A 41 -15.78 -19.76 8.41
C GLY A 41 -16.09 -18.25 8.33
N GLU A 42 -15.19 -17.46 7.75
CA GLU A 42 -15.42 -16.05 7.43
C GLU A 42 -15.90 -15.87 5.98
N GLY A 43 -16.83 -14.94 5.78
CA GLY A 43 -17.32 -14.52 4.47
C GLY A 43 -16.78 -13.14 4.11
N LEU A 44 -16.20 -13.02 2.91
CA LEU A 44 -15.75 -11.73 2.38
C LEU A 44 -16.95 -10.83 2.11
N PHE A 45 -16.97 -9.65 2.74
CA PHE A 45 -17.92 -8.60 2.41
C PHE A 45 -17.44 -7.79 1.20
N ARG A 46 -16.25 -7.20 1.35
CA ARG A 46 -15.67 -6.28 0.38
C ARG A 46 -14.21 -6.02 0.70
N ILE A 47 -13.41 -5.81 -0.35
CA ILE A 47 -12.04 -5.33 -0.27
C ILE A 47 -12.03 -3.86 -0.65
N TYR A 48 -11.61 -3.01 0.26
CA TYR A 48 -11.43 -1.58 0.04
C TYR A 48 -9.96 -1.33 -0.28
N TYR A 49 -9.68 -0.86 -1.49
CA TYR A 49 -8.33 -0.54 -1.92
C TYR A 49 -8.13 0.97 -1.94
N TYR A 50 -7.19 1.47 -1.14
CA TYR A 50 -6.91 2.89 -1.02
C TYR A 50 -5.62 3.24 -1.76
N GLY A 51 -5.70 4.20 -2.67
CA GLY A 51 -4.52 4.64 -3.42
C GLY A 51 -4.79 5.95 -4.13
N CYS A 52 -3.75 6.61 -4.62
CA CYS A 52 -3.90 7.80 -5.45
C CYS A 52 -3.77 7.45 -6.93
N PRO A 53 -4.47 8.16 -7.84
CA PRO A 53 -4.15 8.09 -9.26
C PRO A 53 -2.65 8.41 -9.45
N PRO A 54 -1.99 7.82 -10.45
CA PRO A 54 -0.61 8.18 -10.74
C PRO A 54 -0.55 9.62 -11.23
N TYR A 55 0.60 10.26 -11.01
CA TYR A 55 0.87 11.57 -11.59
C TYR A 55 1.12 11.41 -13.10
N ASP A 56 0.38 12.12 -13.93
CA ASP A 56 0.38 11.95 -15.38
C ASP A 56 0.47 13.27 -16.16
N ARG A 57 1.02 14.31 -15.53
CA ARG A 57 1.28 15.59 -16.17
C ARG A 57 2.70 15.67 -16.71
N VAL A 58 2.95 16.72 -17.50
CA VAL A 58 4.28 17.07 -17.98
C VAL A 58 4.85 18.17 -17.11
N GLU A 59 6.05 17.96 -16.56
CA GLU A 59 6.78 18.98 -15.80
C GLU A 59 8.08 19.36 -16.48
N VAL A 60 8.62 20.52 -16.14
CA VAL A 60 9.91 20.97 -16.66
C VAL A 60 10.97 20.75 -15.58
N ASN A 61 12.06 20.05 -15.92
CA ASN A 61 13.23 19.96 -15.05
C ASN A 61 13.84 21.37 -14.92
N PRO A 62 14.02 21.91 -13.70
CA PRO A 62 14.41 23.30 -13.53
C PRO A 62 15.86 23.57 -13.94
N LEU A 63 16.71 22.53 -13.99
CA LEU A 63 18.11 22.63 -14.39
C LEU A 63 18.31 22.35 -15.89
N SER A 64 17.83 21.22 -16.41
CA SER A 64 18.00 20.90 -17.85
C SER A 64 17.03 21.65 -18.76
N LYS A 65 15.94 22.21 -18.21
CA LYS A 65 14.80 22.78 -18.96
C LYS A 65 14.06 21.77 -19.85
N GLU A 66 14.38 20.49 -19.74
CA GLU A 66 13.71 19.43 -20.47
C GLU A 66 12.32 19.16 -19.91
N ARG A 67 11.42 18.74 -20.79
CA ARG A 67 10.06 18.33 -20.45
C ARG A 67 10.07 16.85 -20.06
N VAL A 68 9.56 16.55 -18.87
CA VAL A 68 9.39 15.20 -18.35
C VAL A 68 7.91 14.87 -18.38
N ASP A 69 7.51 13.98 -19.29
CA ASP A 69 6.15 13.47 -19.36
C ASP A 69 5.97 12.27 -18.42
N PHE A 70 5.33 12.51 -17.26
CA PHE A 70 5.09 11.44 -16.29
C PHE A 70 4.07 10.41 -16.76
N ASN A 71 3.18 10.77 -17.70
CA ASN A 71 2.23 9.82 -18.26
C ASN A 71 2.94 8.69 -18.99
N GLN A 72 4.08 8.95 -19.63
CA GLN A 72 4.82 7.94 -20.39
C GLN A 72 5.69 7.01 -19.52
N THR A 73 5.80 7.30 -18.22
CA THR A 73 6.63 6.48 -17.33
C THR A 73 5.99 5.13 -17.05
N ASP A 74 6.81 4.07 -16.98
CA ASP A 74 6.30 2.73 -16.63
C ASP A 74 5.61 2.71 -15.27
N VAL A 75 6.06 3.54 -14.32
CA VAL A 75 5.45 3.65 -12.99
C VAL A 75 4.00 4.14 -13.12
N CYS A 76 3.77 5.18 -13.93
CA CYS A 76 2.43 5.69 -14.20
C CYS A 76 1.56 4.64 -14.88
N GLN A 77 2.07 4.02 -15.94
CA GLN A 77 1.34 3.02 -16.72
C GLN A 77 0.97 1.78 -15.89
N ARG A 78 1.91 1.24 -15.10
CA ARG A 78 1.64 0.11 -14.19
C ARG A 78 0.60 0.45 -13.13
N GLN A 79 0.65 1.65 -12.57
CA GLN A 79 -0.34 2.10 -11.57
C GLN A 79 -1.73 2.28 -12.21
N LYS A 80 -1.81 2.84 -13.42
CA LYS A 80 -3.09 2.95 -14.18
C LYS A 80 -3.66 1.56 -14.44
N HIS A 81 -2.82 0.63 -14.91
CA HIS A 81 -3.23 -0.75 -15.17
C HIS A 81 -3.72 -1.47 -13.91
N THR A 82 -2.96 -1.40 -12.81
CA THR A 82 -3.32 -2.04 -11.53
C THR A 82 -4.64 -1.49 -10.98
N GLN A 83 -4.83 -0.17 -10.97
CA GLN A 83 -6.09 0.42 -10.50
C GLN A 83 -7.28 0.07 -11.38
N SER A 84 -7.07 0.05 -12.70
CA SER A 84 -8.10 -0.37 -13.65
C SER A 84 -8.52 -1.81 -13.35
N ALA A 85 -7.56 -2.74 -13.32
CA ALA A 85 -7.82 -4.15 -13.03
C ALA A 85 -8.56 -4.35 -11.70
N LEU A 86 -8.10 -3.73 -10.62
CA LEU A 86 -8.78 -3.82 -9.31
C LEU A 86 -10.18 -3.22 -9.33
N SER A 87 -10.41 -2.13 -10.07
CA SER A 87 -11.73 -1.48 -10.14
C SER A 87 -12.80 -2.28 -10.88
N GLN A 88 -12.40 -3.23 -11.73
CA GLN A 88 -13.31 -4.11 -12.46
C GLN A 88 -13.70 -5.35 -11.64
N MET A 89 -13.05 -5.60 -10.50
CA MET A 89 -13.34 -6.76 -9.66
C MET A 89 -14.57 -6.49 -8.80
N GLU A 90 -15.55 -7.40 -8.83
CA GLU A 90 -16.85 -7.25 -8.15
C GLU A 90 -16.74 -6.97 -6.64
N TYR A 91 -15.79 -7.61 -5.96
CA TYR A 91 -15.58 -7.46 -4.53
C TYR A 91 -14.69 -6.28 -4.14
N PHE A 92 -14.21 -5.47 -5.10
CA PHE A 92 -13.32 -4.34 -4.82
C PHE A 92 -14.05 -3.00 -4.84
N ALA A 93 -13.70 -2.16 -3.86
CA ALA A 93 -14.04 -0.74 -3.86
C ALA A 93 -12.76 0.09 -3.82
N CYS A 94 -12.40 0.68 -4.96
CA CYS A 94 -11.25 1.57 -5.05
C CYS A 94 -11.59 2.96 -4.48
N ARG A 95 -10.80 3.41 -3.49
CA ARG A 95 -10.90 4.71 -2.84
C ARG A 95 -9.72 5.57 -3.29
N LYS A 96 -9.99 6.49 -4.21
CA LYS A 96 -8.96 7.38 -4.77
C LYS A 96 -8.66 8.54 -3.84
N GLY A 97 -7.41 8.68 -3.41
CA GLY A 97 -6.86 9.88 -2.81
C GLY A 97 -6.52 10.93 -3.88
N VAL A 98 -5.68 11.90 -3.51
CA VAL A 98 -5.18 12.94 -4.42
C VAL A 98 -3.67 12.82 -4.55
N VAL A 99 -3.16 13.03 -5.75
CA VAL A 99 -1.73 13.15 -6.01
C VAL A 99 -1.41 14.61 -6.26
N GLN A 100 -0.34 15.12 -5.64
CA GLN A 100 0.11 16.49 -5.81
C GLN A 100 1.60 16.53 -6.12
N PHE A 101 1.95 17.27 -7.16
CA PHE A 101 3.32 17.69 -7.42
C PHE A 101 3.60 18.99 -6.69
N THR A 102 4.68 19.03 -5.92
CA THR A 102 5.11 20.19 -5.13
C THR A 102 6.41 20.80 -5.65
N GLY A 103 6.89 20.34 -6.81
CA GLY A 103 8.14 20.79 -7.42
C GLY A 103 9.17 19.67 -7.51
N TRP A 104 10.43 20.08 -7.58
CA TRP A 104 11.56 19.18 -7.65
C TRP A 104 12.33 19.23 -6.35
N LYS A 105 12.85 18.08 -5.90
CA LYS A 105 13.71 17.99 -4.73
C LYS A 105 15.01 17.29 -5.08
N ILE A 106 16.05 17.62 -4.32
CA ILE A 106 17.33 16.92 -4.43
C ILE A 106 17.18 15.52 -3.84
N ARG A 107 17.65 14.51 -4.57
CA ARG A 107 17.71 13.13 -4.10
C ARG A 107 18.55 13.06 -2.83
N SER A 108 18.00 12.49 -1.76
CA SER A 108 18.68 12.44 -0.46
C SER A 108 20.07 11.80 -0.49
N GLY A 109 20.30 10.84 -1.39
CA GLY A 109 21.58 10.14 -1.53
C GLY A 109 22.74 11.02 -2.02
N VAL A 110 22.47 12.10 -2.77
CA VAL A 110 23.53 12.94 -3.36
C VAL A 110 23.78 14.23 -2.56
N ILE A 111 22.96 14.54 -1.55
CA ILE A 111 23.06 15.79 -0.78
C ILE A 111 24.47 16.00 -0.20
N LYS A 112 25.10 14.93 0.31
CA LYS A 112 26.46 15.02 0.87
C LYS A 112 27.53 15.29 -0.20
N GLU A 113 27.35 14.76 -1.40
CA GLU A 113 28.30 14.91 -2.52
C GLU A 113 28.26 16.33 -3.11
N LEU A 114 27.11 17.00 -3.04
CA LEU A 114 26.92 18.36 -3.54
C LEU A 114 27.77 19.41 -2.80
N ALA A 115 28.36 19.08 -1.66
CA ALA A 115 29.33 19.94 -1.00
C ALA A 115 30.61 20.15 -1.83
N GLY A 116 30.92 19.24 -2.78
CA GLY A 116 32.12 19.27 -3.61
C GLY A 116 31.89 19.36 -5.11
N ARG A 117 30.63 19.41 -5.57
CA ARG A 117 30.28 19.57 -6.99
C ARG A 117 28.95 20.30 -7.18
N THR A 118 28.77 20.88 -8.35
CA THR A 118 27.50 21.49 -8.74
C THR A 118 26.39 20.43 -8.87
N CYS A 119 25.15 20.85 -8.57
CA CYS A 119 23.95 20.05 -8.76
C CYS A 119 23.65 19.87 -10.25
N ASN A 120 23.42 18.62 -10.66
CA ASN A 120 23.09 18.25 -12.03
C ASN A 120 21.59 17.95 -12.16
N PRO A 121 21.01 18.02 -13.37
CA PRO A 121 19.59 17.72 -13.59
C PRO A 121 19.14 16.34 -13.08
N THR A 122 20.05 15.35 -13.06
CA THR A 122 19.80 13.97 -12.60
C THR A 122 19.78 13.81 -11.07
N ASP A 123 20.29 14.81 -10.34
CA ASP A 123 20.22 14.87 -8.88
C ASP A 123 18.81 15.26 -8.40
N LEU A 124 18.01 15.85 -9.28
CA LEU A 124 16.64 16.22 -9.00
C LEU A 124 15.69 15.06 -9.25
N ILE A 125 14.76 14.88 -8.30
CA ILE A 125 13.64 13.96 -8.41
C ILE A 125 12.35 14.75 -8.22
N PRO A 126 11.25 14.35 -8.88
CA PRO A 126 9.97 15.00 -8.67
C PRO A 126 9.49 14.78 -7.23
N ASP A 127 9.01 15.83 -6.59
CA ASP A 127 8.35 15.75 -5.30
C ASP A 127 6.85 15.54 -5.51
N ILE A 128 6.47 14.27 -5.54
CA ILE A 128 5.09 13.84 -5.72
C ILE A 128 4.59 13.25 -4.41
N THR A 129 3.54 13.86 -3.86
CA THR A 129 2.94 13.47 -2.58
C THR A 129 1.53 12.92 -2.77
N GLN A 130 1.20 11.90 -1.98
CA GLN A 130 -0.13 11.31 -1.91
C GLN A 130 -0.86 11.89 -0.70
N LYS A 131 -2.10 12.36 -0.90
CA LYS A 131 -2.93 13.00 0.13
C LYS A 131 -4.28 12.32 0.25
N HIS A 132 -4.90 12.48 1.42
CA HIS A 132 -6.26 12.02 1.76
C HIS A 132 -6.48 10.49 1.82
N VAL A 133 -5.45 9.66 1.65
CA VAL A 133 -5.57 8.21 1.76
C VAL A 133 -5.95 7.81 3.20
N ASP A 134 -5.21 8.29 4.20
CA ASP A 134 -5.45 7.97 5.61
C ASP A 134 -6.83 8.40 6.09
N MET A 135 -7.27 9.59 5.69
CA MET A 135 -8.59 10.11 6.03
C MET A 135 -9.72 9.22 5.46
N LYS A 136 -9.55 8.72 4.22
CA LYS A 136 -10.54 7.82 3.59
C LYS A 136 -10.59 6.47 4.29
N ILE A 137 -9.43 5.93 4.69
CA ILE A 137 -9.37 4.71 5.50
C ILE A 137 -10.12 4.93 6.81
N GLY A 138 -9.82 6.02 7.53
CA GLY A 138 -10.46 6.35 8.80
C GLY A 138 -11.98 6.48 8.67
N LEU A 139 -12.46 7.15 7.62
CA LEU A 139 -13.90 7.32 7.38
C LEU A 139 -14.62 6.01 7.08
N ASP A 140 -14.05 5.15 6.22
CA ASP A 140 -14.65 3.83 5.92
C ASP A 140 -14.63 2.93 7.17
N VAL A 141 -13.56 2.94 7.98
CA VAL A 141 -13.51 2.21 9.26
C VAL A 141 -14.61 2.69 10.20
N ALA A 142 -14.73 4.01 10.39
CA ALA A 142 -15.74 4.60 11.26
C ALA A 142 -17.16 4.28 10.79
N TRP A 143 -17.41 4.35 9.48
CA TRP A 143 -18.71 4.03 8.90
C TRP A 143 -19.06 2.54 9.05
N LEU A 144 -18.13 1.64 8.70
CA LEU A 144 -18.31 0.20 8.83
C LEU A 144 -18.59 -0.22 10.28
N ALA A 145 -17.85 0.39 11.23
CA ALA A 145 -17.97 0.07 12.65
C ALA A 145 -19.21 0.66 13.31
N SER A 146 -19.50 1.95 13.07
CA SER A 146 -20.66 2.63 13.67
C SER A 146 -22.00 2.04 13.23
N ARG A 147 -22.07 1.55 11.99
CA ARG A 147 -23.26 0.92 11.41
C ARG A 147 -23.29 -0.60 11.58
N GLN A 148 -22.26 -1.19 12.21
CA GLN A 148 -22.11 -2.65 12.37
C GLN A 148 -22.32 -3.44 11.06
N ILE A 149 -21.76 -2.91 9.95
CA ILE A 149 -21.93 -3.52 8.61
C ILE A 149 -21.19 -4.85 8.50
N VAL A 150 -20.10 -5.00 9.25
CA VAL A 150 -19.22 -6.17 9.27
C VAL A 150 -18.86 -6.55 10.70
N ASP A 151 -18.55 -7.83 10.90
CA ASP A 151 -18.15 -8.40 12.19
C ASP A 151 -16.64 -8.29 12.46
N ARG A 152 -15.86 -8.02 11.40
CA ARG A 152 -14.40 -7.86 11.48
C ARG A 152 -13.89 -6.96 10.36
N ILE A 153 -12.92 -6.13 10.73
CA ILE A 153 -12.13 -5.32 9.81
C ILE A 153 -10.69 -5.83 9.85
N ILE A 154 -10.15 -6.16 8.67
CA ILE A 154 -8.74 -6.46 8.48
C ILE A 154 -8.12 -5.25 7.80
N LEU A 155 -7.14 -4.62 8.45
CA LEU A 155 -6.39 -3.50 7.86
C LEU A 155 -4.98 -3.95 7.49
N ILE A 156 -4.64 -3.81 6.21
CA ILE A 156 -3.31 -4.08 5.63
C ILE A 156 -2.70 -2.72 5.27
N ALA A 157 -1.97 -2.12 6.22
CA ALA A 157 -1.36 -0.81 6.06
C ALA A 157 -0.01 -0.73 6.77
N MET A 158 0.74 0.34 6.49
CA MET A 158 1.90 0.69 7.31
C MET A 158 1.41 1.28 8.62
N ILE A 159 1.71 0.64 9.75
CA ILE A 159 1.59 1.30 11.04
C ILE A 159 3.00 1.65 11.51
N PRO A 160 3.32 2.93 11.71
CA PRO A 160 4.50 3.31 12.45
C PRO A 160 4.25 2.96 13.92
N ILE A 161 4.61 1.74 14.32
CA ILE A 161 4.65 1.38 15.73
C ILE A 161 6.02 1.82 16.24
N SER A 162 6.06 2.70 17.23
CA SER A 162 7.31 3.16 17.85
C SER A 162 8.06 2.05 18.60
N SER A 163 7.43 0.89 18.86
CA SER A 163 8.06 -0.39 19.25
C SER A 163 6.98 -1.48 19.31
N PRO A 164 7.21 -2.72 18.85
CA PRO A 164 6.31 -3.81 19.20
C PRO A 164 6.38 -4.07 20.72
N PRO A 165 5.26 -4.40 21.40
CA PRO A 165 5.33 -4.82 22.79
C PRO A 165 6.24 -6.04 22.90
N SER A 166 7.14 -6.02 23.88
CA SER A 166 8.24 -6.99 24.07
C SER A 166 7.82 -8.46 24.15
N ASN A 167 6.52 -8.76 24.26
CA ASN A 167 5.99 -10.12 24.41
C ASN A 167 5.14 -10.61 23.22
N SER A 168 5.24 -10.03 22.02
CA SER A 168 4.56 -10.59 20.85
C SER A 168 5.37 -11.75 20.23
N PRO A 169 4.84 -13.00 20.20
CA PRO A 169 5.51 -14.10 19.53
C PRO A 169 5.60 -13.82 18.03
N SER A 170 6.75 -14.13 17.43
CA SER A 170 7.04 -14.00 16.01
C SER A 170 5.90 -14.55 15.15
N GLY A 171 5.25 -13.68 14.37
CA GLY A 171 4.29 -14.08 13.33
C GLY A 171 2.81 -13.88 13.63
N ARG A 172 2.40 -13.17 14.69
CA ARG A 172 0.97 -12.91 14.94
C ARG A 172 0.55 -11.49 14.52
N ALA A 173 -0.58 -11.41 13.82
CA ALA A 173 -1.30 -10.17 13.53
C ALA A 173 -1.63 -9.41 14.82
N TYR A 174 -1.51 -8.08 14.79
CA TYR A 174 -1.66 -7.25 15.97
C TYR A 174 -3.12 -6.87 16.17
N LYS A 175 -3.69 -7.22 17.31
CA LYS A 175 -5.04 -6.82 17.71
C LYS A 175 -4.92 -5.46 18.39
N SER A 176 -5.13 -4.37 17.67
CA SER A 176 -5.18 -3.05 18.30
C SER A 176 -6.58 -2.82 18.87
N SER A 177 -6.69 -2.58 20.18
CA SER A 177 -7.98 -2.32 20.85
C SER A 177 -8.44 -0.87 20.62
N TRP A 178 -8.92 -0.56 19.41
CA TRP A 178 -9.56 0.74 19.13
C TRP A 178 -11.08 0.73 19.28
N SER A 179 -11.69 -0.39 19.71
CA SER A 179 -13.11 -0.47 20.04
C SER A 179 -13.42 -1.76 20.82
N ARG A 180 -14.27 -1.69 21.85
CA ARG A 180 -14.77 -2.86 22.59
C ARG A 180 -15.78 -3.70 21.78
N SER A 181 -16.27 -3.18 20.65
CA SER A 181 -17.41 -3.76 19.93
C SER A 181 -17.03 -4.53 18.66
N ILE A 182 -15.87 -4.25 18.04
CA ILE A 182 -15.39 -4.98 16.84
C ILE A 182 -13.86 -5.17 16.94
N PRO A 183 -13.34 -6.41 16.85
CA PRO A 183 -11.91 -6.64 16.81
C PRO A 183 -11.32 -6.14 15.48
N ILE A 184 -10.55 -5.05 15.54
CA ILE A 184 -9.68 -4.62 14.44
C ILE A 184 -8.41 -5.48 14.51
N LEU A 185 -8.22 -6.31 13.48
CA LEU A 185 -7.03 -7.14 13.37
C LEU A 185 -6.13 -6.53 12.30
N ILE A 186 -5.01 -5.97 12.74
CA ILE A 186 -3.99 -5.42 11.85
C ILE A 186 -3.12 -6.58 11.41
N ALA A 187 -3.21 -6.94 10.14
CA ALA A 187 -2.23 -7.83 9.53
C ALA A 187 -0.95 -7.02 9.31
N ILE A 188 -0.06 -7.02 10.31
CA ILE A 188 1.28 -6.47 10.16
C ILE A 188 2.09 -7.47 9.35
N LEU A 189 2.49 -7.07 8.13
CA LEU A 189 3.51 -7.79 7.38
C LEU A 189 4.86 -7.57 8.07
N TRP A 190 5.23 -8.49 8.97
CA TRP A 190 6.53 -8.47 9.64
C TRP A 190 7.65 -8.67 8.62
N ASN A 191 8.76 -7.95 8.84
CA ASN A 191 10.02 -8.18 8.15
C ASN A 191 10.87 -9.08 9.05
N THR A 192 10.96 -10.37 8.76
CA THR A 192 12.01 -11.21 9.34
C THR A 192 12.95 -11.67 8.24
N PRO A 193 14.22 -11.21 8.22
CA PRO A 193 15.26 -11.81 7.39
C PRO A 193 15.75 -13.07 8.10
N THR A 194 14.95 -14.13 8.13
CA THR A 194 15.46 -15.44 8.53
C THR A 194 15.80 -16.21 7.26
N ARG A 195 17.10 -16.17 6.91
CA ARG A 195 17.76 -17.28 6.20
C ARG A 195 17.31 -18.58 6.88
N SER A 196 17.04 -19.60 6.07
CA SER A 196 16.59 -20.96 6.41
C SER A 196 15.10 -21.16 6.73
N ALA A 197 14.27 -21.16 5.68
CA ALA A 197 13.26 -22.20 5.46
C ALA A 197 12.79 -22.15 3.99
N PRO A 198 12.75 -23.28 3.26
CA PRO A 198 12.33 -23.28 1.87
C PRO A 198 10.80 -23.11 1.82
N TRP A 199 10.34 -22.00 1.26
CA TRP A 199 8.92 -21.82 0.91
C TRP A 199 8.58 -22.73 -0.26
N THR A 200 8.21 -23.98 0.01
CA THR A 200 7.69 -24.88 -1.02
C THR A 200 6.21 -24.57 -1.25
N TRP A 201 5.92 -23.88 -2.36
CA TRP A 201 4.61 -23.91 -2.99
C TRP A 201 4.37 -25.33 -3.53
N LYS A 202 3.64 -26.18 -2.78
CA LYS A 202 3.05 -27.40 -3.34
C LYS A 202 1.61 -27.55 -2.87
N ASN A 203 0.71 -27.42 -3.85
CA ASN A 203 -0.61 -28.03 -3.97
C ASN A 203 -1.42 -28.23 -2.69
N ARG A 204 -2.39 -27.33 -2.46
CA ARG A 204 -3.62 -27.69 -1.76
C ARG A 204 -4.81 -26.82 -2.19
N PHE A 205 -5.17 -26.98 -3.45
CA PHE A 205 -6.56 -26.88 -3.88
C PHE A 205 -6.90 -28.22 -4.54
N ARG A 206 -7.66 -29.04 -3.82
CA ARG A 206 -8.68 -29.90 -4.40
C ARG A 206 -10.00 -29.18 -4.17
#